data_AF-A0AAC9BH66-F1
#
_entry.id   AF-A0AAC9BH66-F1
#
_cell.length_a   1.000
_cell.length_b   1.000
_cell.length_c   1.000
_cell.angle_alpha   90.00
_cell.angle_beta   90.00
_cell.angle_gamma   90.00
#
_symmetry.space_group_name_H-M   'P 1'
#
loop_
_entity.id
_entity.type
_entity.pdbx_description
1 polymer ?
#
loop_
_entity_poly.entity_id
_entity_poly.type
_entity_poly.pdbx_seq_one_letter_code
_entity_poly.pdbx_strand_id
1 'polypeptide(L)'
;MKTSHTLIAVLLAVAGTAAFAQTNPVTQVQQDNQQIHQDNRDIRHDNRDIRRDRADISADKAALADERAERNAAQRREDRDLANGNVKGAEYWNKQRAQDQHQVNADRRDLHQDRKDLHADVKDRNHDVHARNHEVRKRDHDASKI
;
A
#
# COMPACT_ATOMS: atom_id res chain seq x y z
N MET A 1 55.87 29.77 -38.95
CA MET A 1 55.63 31.21 -38.78
C MET A 1 55.04 31.42 -37.39
N LYS A 2 55.53 32.43 -36.67
CA LYS A 2 55.12 32.79 -35.31
C LYS A 2 53.90 33.70 -35.39
N THR A 3 52.84 33.43 -34.65
CA THR A 3 51.87 34.47 -34.25
C THR A 3 51.40 34.23 -32.82
N SER A 4 51.87 35.12 -31.94
CA SER A 4 51.47 35.28 -30.56
C SER A 4 50.03 35.78 -30.48
N HIS A 5 49.22 35.22 -29.58
CA HIS A 5 47.90 35.77 -29.25
C HIS A 5 47.87 36.13 -27.77
N THR A 6 47.78 37.43 -27.52
CA THR A 6 47.56 38.05 -26.22
C THR A 6 46.13 37.78 -25.75
N LEU A 7 45.99 36.99 -24.67
CA LEU A 7 44.73 36.78 -23.98
C LEU A 7 44.39 38.02 -23.14
N ILE A 8 43.39 38.78 -23.56
CA ILE A 8 42.78 39.87 -22.80
C ILE A 8 41.83 39.25 -21.78
N ALA A 9 42.18 39.39 -20.50
CA ALA A 9 41.31 39.07 -19.38
C ALA A 9 40.17 40.10 -19.31
N VAL A 10 38.95 39.69 -19.69
CA VAL A 10 37.73 40.46 -19.41
C VAL A 10 37.13 39.92 -18.11
N LEU A 11 37.37 40.67 -17.04
CA LEU A 11 36.83 40.45 -15.71
C LEU A 11 35.42 41.06 -15.67
N LEU A 12 34.42 40.28 -16.11
CA LEU A 12 33.00 40.65 -16.04
C LEU A 12 32.47 40.30 -14.64
N ALA A 13 32.54 41.30 -13.74
CA ALA A 13 31.86 41.24 -12.44
C ALA A 13 30.34 41.31 -12.65
N VAL A 14 29.70 40.15 -12.75
CA VAL A 14 28.23 40.05 -12.69
C VAL A 14 27.82 40.14 -11.22
N ALA A 15 27.44 41.34 -10.79
CA ALA A 15 26.72 41.54 -9.54
C ALA A 15 25.31 40.95 -9.71
N GLY A 16 25.15 39.67 -9.37
CA GLY A 16 23.85 39.01 -9.33
C GLY A 16 23.02 39.54 -8.16
N THR A 17 22.10 40.47 -8.43
CA THR A 17 21.02 40.80 -7.49
C THR A 17 20.06 39.61 -7.43
N ALA A 18 20.15 38.81 -6.38
CA ALA A 18 19.14 37.80 -6.07
C ALA A 18 17.84 38.51 -5.69
N ALA A 19 16.91 38.62 -6.64
CA ALA A 19 15.54 38.99 -6.35
C ALA A 19 14.87 37.80 -5.66
N PHE A 20 14.84 37.81 -4.33
CA PHE A 20 14.01 36.88 -3.56
C PHE A 20 12.55 37.18 -3.90
N ALA A 21 11.90 36.27 -4.64
CA ALA A 21 10.48 36.36 -4.92
C ALA A 21 9.70 36.25 -3.59
N GLN A 22 9.28 37.37 -3.02
CA GLN A 22 8.26 37.39 -1.96
C GLN A 22 6.94 36.95 -2.60
N THR A 23 6.56 35.69 -2.42
CA THR A 23 5.21 35.23 -2.76
C THR A 23 4.22 35.94 -1.86
N ASN A 24 3.14 36.47 -2.46
CA ASN A 24 2.08 37.13 -1.70
C ASN A 24 1.45 36.10 -0.74
N PRO A 25 1.34 36.38 0.58
CA PRO A 25 0.77 35.46 1.57
C PRO A 25 -0.60 34.89 1.16
N VAL A 26 -1.45 35.70 0.52
CA VAL A 26 -2.77 35.24 0.01
C VAL A 26 -2.61 34.16 -1.06
N THR A 27 -1.66 34.34 -1.98
CA THR A 27 -1.38 33.37 -3.05
C THR A 27 -0.81 32.08 -2.47
N GLN A 28 0.04 32.15 -1.44
CA GLN A 28 0.56 30.96 -0.77
C GLN A 28 -0.56 30.15 -0.11
N VAL A 29 -1.45 30.80 0.65
CA VAL A 29 -2.59 30.12 1.29
C VAL A 29 -3.52 29.48 0.26
N GLN A 30 -3.72 30.13 -0.90
CA GLN A 30 -4.50 29.54 -2.00
C GLN A 30 -3.83 28.29 -2.58
N GLN A 31 -2.50 28.29 -2.73
CA GLN A 31 -1.75 27.10 -3.17
C GLN A 31 -1.81 25.97 -2.15
N ASP A 32 -1.61 26.28 -0.86
CA ASP A 32 -1.70 25.30 0.22
C ASP A 32 -3.11 24.67 0.26
N ASN A 33 -4.17 25.45 0.05
CA ASN A 33 -5.53 24.91 -0.05
C ASN A 33 -5.68 23.92 -1.22
N GLN A 34 -5.11 24.23 -2.39
CA GLN A 34 -5.17 23.33 -3.54
C GLN A 34 -4.44 22.02 -3.28
N GLN A 35 -3.26 22.08 -2.64
CA GLN A 35 -2.50 20.89 -2.25
C GLN A 35 -3.27 20.05 -1.24
N ILE A 36 -3.76 20.66 -0.17
CA ILE A 36 -4.59 19.98 0.84
C ILE A 36 -5.83 19.33 0.19
N HIS A 37 -6.44 19.98 -0.80
CA HIS A 37 -7.56 19.39 -1.55
C HIS A 37 -7.15 18.16 -2.36
N GLN A 38 -5.96 18.17 -2.95
CA GLN A 38 -5.38 17.02 -3.65
C GLN A 38 -5.11 15.87 -2.68
N ASP A 39 -4.40 16.11 -1.58
CA ASP A 39 -4.12 15.09 -0.57
C ASP A 39 -5.41 14.47 -0.01
N ASN A 40 -6.45 15.29 0.20
CA ASN A 40 -7.75 14.78 0.64
C ASN A 40 -8.44 13.90 -0.42
N ARG A 41 -8.16 14.06 -1.71
CA ARG A 41 -8.66 13.14 -2.75
C ARG A 41 -7.89 11.82 -2.69
N ASP A 42 -6.57 11.89 -2.58
CA ASP A 42 -5.69 10.72 -2.56
C ASP A 42 -5.97 9.86 -1.33
N ILE A 43 -6.02 10.47 -0.13
CA ILE A 43 -6.43 9.77 1.11
C ILE A 43 -7.82 9.11 0.98
N ARG A 44 -8.77 9.73 0.28
CA ARG A 44 -10.10 9.12 0.06
C ARG A 44 -10.03 7.91 -0.88
N HIS A 45 -9.14 7.96 -1.87
CA HIS A 45 -8.85 6.86 -2.76
C HIS A 45 -8.23 5.69 -1.99
N ASP A 46 -7.19 5.93 -1.19
CA ASP A 46 -6.54 4.89 -0.38
C ASP A 46 -7.53 4.25 0.60
N ASN A 47 -8.38 5.07 1.22
CA ASN A 47 -9.45 4.57 2.10
C ASN A 47 -10.47 3.69 1.36
N ARG A 48 -10.65 3.86 0.05
CA ARG A 48 -11.53 3.00 -0.75
C ARG A 48 -10.83 1.68 -1.06
N ASP A 49 -9.57 1.71 -1.41
CA ASP A 49 -8.80 0.51 -1.75
C ASP A 49 -8.58 -0.35 -0.51
N ILE A 50 -8.14 0.23 0.61
CA ILE A 50 -8.06 -0.44 1.93
C ILE A 50 -9.39 -1.13 2.32
N ARG A 51 -10.54 -0.54 1.95
CA ARG A 51 -11.85 -1.15 2.23
C ARG A 51 -12.12 -2.36 1.33
N ARG A 52 -11.72 -2.29 0.06
CA ARG A 52 -11.83 -3.40 -0.90
C ARG A 52 -10.92 -4.55 -0.46
N ASP A 53 -9.66 -4.28 -0.18
CA ASP A 53 -8.70 -5.30 0.26
C ASP A 53 -9.18 -6.00 1.54
N ARG A 54 -9.79 -5.26 2.47
CA ARG A 54 -10.41 -5.86 3.67
C ARG A 54 -11.59 -6.77 3.35
N ALA A 55 -12.38 -6.42 2.34
CA ALA A 55 -13.50 -7.25 1.91
C ALA A 55 -13.00 -8.53 1.22
N ASP A 56 -11.99 -8.40 0.35
CA ASP A 56 -11.37 -9.52 -0.36
C ASP A 56 -10.70 -10.50 0.63
N ILE A 57 -9.87 -9.99 1.56
CA ILE A 57 -9.30 -10.78 2.66
C ILE A 57 -10.38 -11.47 3.50
N SER A 58 -11.55 -10.84 3.67
CA SER A 58 -12.67 -11.46 4.39
C SER A 58 -13.30 -12.59 3.60
N ALA A 59 -13.43 -12.44 2.28
CA ALA A 59 -13.92 -13.49 1.38
C ALA A 59 -12.96 -14.68 1.35
N ASP A 60 -11.65 -14.43 1.21
CA ASP A 60 -10.62 -15.47 1.21
C ASP A 60 -10.58 -16.24 2.53
N LYS A 61 -10.80 -15.55 3.66
CA LYS A 61 -10.94 -16.21 4.96
C LYS A 61 -12.14 -17.14 5.03
N ALA A 62 -13.26 -16.79 4.38
CA ALA A 62 -14.44 -17.62 4.33
C ALA A 62 -14.20 -18.85 3.45
N ALA A 63 -13.64 -18.64 2.24
CA ALA A 63 -13.25 -19.73 1.34
C ALA A 63 -12.30 -20.72 2.01
N LEU A 64 -11.25 -20.21 2.67
CA LEU A 64 -10.30 -21.03 3.44
C LEU A 64 -10.98 -21.78 4.60
N ALA A 65 -12.05 -21.25 5.19
CA ALA A 65 -12.79 -21.95 6.23
C ALA A 65 -13.58 -23.13 5.64
N ASP A 66 -14.19 -22.93 4.48
CA ASP A 66 -14.94 -23.97 3.75
C ASP A 66 -14.01 -25.10 3.28
N GLU A 67 -12.87 -24.78 2.66
CA GLU A 67 -11.86 -25.77 2.27
C GLU A 67 -11.35 -26.60 3.45
N ARG A 68 -11.14 -25.96 4.61
CA ARG A 68 -10.76 -26.66 5.83
C ARG A 68 -11.86 -27.60 6.31
N ALA A 69 -13.13 -27.21 6.16
CA ALA A 69 -14.27 -28.05 6.51
C ALA A 69 -14.38 -29.26 5.57
N GLU A 70 -14.15 -29.07 4.28
CA GLU A 70 -14.12 -30.14 3.27
C GLU A 70 -12.99 -31.14 3.56
N ARG A 71 -11.77 -30.66 3.80
CA ARG A 71 -10.64 -31.51 4.20
C ARG A 71 -10.94 -32.30 5.48
N ASN A 72 -11.60 -31.68 6.45
CA ASN A 72 -12.02 -32.37 7.68
C ASN A 72 -13.14 -33.40 7.41
N ALA A 73 -14.02 -33.15 6.44
CA ALA A 73 -15.03 -34.12 6.01
C ALA A 73 -14.37 -35.32 5.33
N ALA A 74 -13.38 -35.10 4.47
CA ALA A 74 -12.57 -36.17 3.88
C ALA A 74 -11.86 -37.00 4.95
N GLN A 75 -11.37 -36.36 6.03
CA GLN A 75 -10.72 -37.09 7.14
C GLN A 75 -11.71 -38.03 7.84
N ARG A 76 -12.92 -37.54 8.13
CA ARG A 76 -13.96 -38.38 8.74
C ARG A 76 -14.38 -39.55 7.85
N ARG A 77 -14.27 -39.40 6.52
CA ARG A 77 -14.54 -40.49 5.56
C ARG A 77 -13.40 -41.50 5.54
N GLU A 78 -12.15 -41.02 5.54
CA GLU A 78 -10.94 -41.85 5.70
C GLU A 78 -11.04 -42.72 6.97
N ASP A 79 -11.31 -42.10 8.12
CA ASP A 79 -11.43 -42.78 9.41
C ASP A 79 -12.53 -43.85 9.40
N ARG A 80 -13.66 -43.58 8.73
CA ARG A 80 -14.77 -44.53 8.58
C ARG A 80 -14.39 -45.71 7.69
N ASP A 81 -13.71 -45.46 6.57
CA ASP A 81 -13.26 -46.51 5.68
C ASP A 81 -12.22 -47.41 6.37
N LEU A 82 -11.30 -46.83 7.14
CA LEU A 82 -10.37 -47.59 7.99
C LEU A 82 -11.11 -48.45 9.03
N ALA A 83 -12.09 -47.89 9.73
CA ALA A 83 -12.87 -48.61 10.73
C ALA A 83 -13.66 -49.80 10.13
N ASN A 84 -14.07 -49.70 8.87
CA ASN A 84 -14.77 -50.75 8.13
C ASN A 84 -13.82 -51.74 7.43
N GLY A 85 -12.49 -51.59 7.58
CA GLY A 85 -11.49 -52.40 6.88
C GLY A 85 -11.36 -52.10 5.37
N ASN A 86 -11.99 -51.02 4.88
CA ASN A 86 -11.91 -50.57 3.50
C ASN A 86 -10.63 -49.74 3.27
N VAL A 87 -9.48 -50.40 3.20
CA VAL A 87 -8.18 -49.73 3.02
C VAL A 87 -8.11 -48.90 1.74
N LYS A 88 -8.67 -49.39 0.63
CA LYS A 88 -8.67 -48.66 -0.65
C LYS A 88 -9.47 -47.35 -0.59
N GLY A 89 -10.61 -47.36 0.12
CA GLY A 89 -11.40 -46.14 0.35
C GLY A 89 -10.63 -45.12 1.19
N ALA A 90 -9.96 -45.60 2.25
CA ALA A 90 -9.12 -44.75 3.09
C ALA A 90 -7.96 -44.12 2.31
N GLU A 91 -7.25 -44.88 1.48
CA GLU A 91 -6.18 -44.38 0.61
C GLU A 91 -6.69 -43.29 -0.37
N TYR A 92 -7.89 -43.46 -0.92
CA TYR A 92 -8.51 -42.44 -1.78
C TYR A 92 -8.74 -41.13 -1.02
N TRP A 93 -9.35 -41.18 0.17
CA TRP A 93 -9.58 -39.97 0.98
C TRP A 93 -8.29 -39.35 1.49
N ASN A 94 -7.28 -40.16 1.81
CA ASN A 94 -5.96 -39.69 2.20
C ASN A 94 -5.32 -38.84 1.09
N LYS A 95 -5.36 -39.34 -0.15
CA LYS A 95 -4.85 -38.61 -1.31
C LYS A 95 -5.60 -37.29 -1.54
N GLN A 96 -6.93 -37.31 -1.45
CA GLN A 96 -7.75 -36.09 -1.56
C GLN A 96 -7.35 -35.09 -0.47
N ARG A 97 -7.26 -35.50 0.79
CA ARG A 97 -6.84 -34.63 1.89
C ARG A 97 -5.45 -34.05 1.71
N ALA A 98 -4.51 -34.82 1.18
CA ALA A 98 -3.16 -34.34 0.93
C ALA A 98 -3.21 -33.19 -0.09
N GLN A 99 -4.00 -33.34 -1.16
CA GLN A 99 -4.22 -32.29 -2.16
C GLN A 99 -4.90 -31.06 -1.55
N ASP A 100 -6.01 -31.25 -0.82
CA ASP A 100 -6.72 -30.14 -0.15
C ASP A 100 -5.79 -29.41 0.84
N GLN A 101 -4.92 -30.16 1.54
CA GLN A 101 -3.97 -29.58 2.49
C GLN A 101 -2.89 -28.74 1.79
N HIS A 102 -2.49 -29.09 0.57
CA HIS A 102 -1.59 -28.24 -0.23
C HIS A 102 -2.26 -26.93 -0.62
N GLN A 103 -3.52 -26.99 -1.06
CA GLN A 103 -4.31 -25.81 -1.43
C GLN A 103 -4.51 -24.88 -0.23
N VAL A 104 -5.02 -25.42 0.89
CA VAL A 104 -5.16 -24.69 2.16
C VAL A 104 -3.86 -24.01 2.61
N ASN A 105 -2.70 -24.62 2.35
CA ASN A 105 -1.41 -24.04 2.68
C ASN A 105 -0.98 -22.94 1.70
N ALA A 106 -1.34 -23.03 0.42
CA ALA A 106 -1.16 -21.95 -0.55
C ALA A 106 -2.01 -20.74 -0.16
N ASP A 107 -3.32 -20.94 0.03
CA ASP A 107 -4.26 -19.84 0.34
C ASP A 107 -3.93 -19.16 1.67
N ARG A 108 -3.41 -19.92 2.65
CA ARG A 108 -2.88 -19.35 3.90
C ARG A 108 -1.68 -18.43 3.70
N ARG A 109 -0.79 -18.74 2.75
CA ARG A 109 0.39 -17.91 2.47
C ARG A 109 -0.03 -16.65 1.75
N ASP A 110 -0.92 -16.77 0.77
CA ASP A 110 -1.43 -15.65 0.00
C ASP A 110 -2.19 -14.68 0.93
N LEU A 111 -3.12 -15.21 1.73
CA LEU A 111 -3.84 -14.43 2.75
C LEU A 111 -2.93 -13.76 3.79
N HIS A 112 -1.78 -14.37 4.10
CA HIS A 112 -0.79 -13.73 4.96
C HIS A 112 -0.10 -12.56 4.26
N GLN A 113 0.22 -12.72 2.98
CA GLN A 113 0.82 -11.68 2.15
C GLN A 113 -0.15 -10.50 1.98
N ASP A 114 -1.41 -10.76 1.64
CA ASP A 114 -2.43 -9.70 1.48
C ASP A 114 -2.62 -8.89 2.76
N ARG A 115 -2.58 -9.54 3.92
CA ARG A 115 -2.65 -8.84 5.22
C ARG A 115 -1.45 -7.97 5.49
N LYS A 116 -0.27 -8.38 5.02
CA LYS A 116 0.96 -7.61 5.16
C LYS A 116 0.91 -6.38 4.26
N ASP A 117 0.43 -6.55 3.03
CA ASP A 117 0.29 -5.47 2.06
C ASP A 117 -0.76 -4.46 2.52
N LEU A 118 -1.94 -4.91 2.95
CA LEU A 118 -2.95 -4.07 3.60
C LEU A 118 -2.39 -3.29 4.81
N HIS A 119 -1.50 -3.90 5.59
CA HIS A 119 -0.86 -3.21 6.71
C HIS A 119 0.08 -2.10 6.24
N ALA A 120 0.83 -2.33 5.17
CA ALA A 120 1.67 -1.31 4.55
C ALA A 120 0.82 -0.15 4.01
N ASP A 121 -0.25 -0.45 3.26
CA ASP A 121 -1.14 0.58 2.69
C ASP A 121 -1.80 1.43 3.77
N VAL A 122 -2.26 0.78 4.86
CA VAL A 122 -2.81 1.50 6.01
C VAL A 122 -1.78 2.42 6.66
N LYS A 123 -0.51 1.98 6.73
CA LYS A 123 0.58 2.78 7.30
C LYS A 123 0.91 3.97 6.42
N ASP A 124 1.01 3.78 5.12
CA ASP A 124 1.33 4.85 4.17
C ASP A 124 0.21 5.88 4.14
N ARG A 125 -1.05 5.45 4.03
CA ARG A 125 -2.22 6.32 4.19
C ARG A 125 -2.19 7.11 5.50
N ASN A 126 -1.76 6.50 6.61
CA ASN A 126 -1.64 7.22 7.88
C ASN A 126 -0.55 8.31 7.82
N HIS A 127 0.59 8.03 7.18
CA HIS A 127 1.62 9.05 6.96
C HIS A 127 1.09 10.21 6.13
N ASP A 128 0.34 9.95 5.05
CA ASP A 128 -0.26 10.99 4.21
C ASP A 128 -1.26 11.85 4.99
N VAL A 129 -2.09 11.20 5.82
CA VAL A 129 -2.98 11.90 6.74
C VAL A 129 -2.20 12.81 7.70
N HIS A 130 -1.08 12.33 8.26
CA HIS A 130 -0.24 13.12 9.16
C HIS A 130 0.43 14.30 8.45
N ALA A 131 0.98 14.09 7.25
CA ALA A 131 1.59 15.13 6.42
C ALA A 131 0.58 16.21 6.07
N ARG A 132 -0.58 15.82 5.53
CA ARG A 132 -1.69 16.74 5.23
C ARG A 132 -2.13 17.51 6.47
N ASN A 133 -2.23 16.86 7.64
CA ASN A 133 -2.60 17.55 8.88
C ASN A 133 -1.56 18.60 9.31
N HIS A 134 -0.26 18.36 9.05
CA HIS A 134 0.78 19.35 9.27
C HIS A 134 0.64 20.52 8.30
N GLU A 135 0.36 20.26 7.02
CA GLU A 135 0.11 21.29 6.01
C GLU A 135 -1.09 22.16 6.36
N VAL A 136 -2.20 21.55 6.82
CA VAL A 136 -3.38 22.29 7.29
C VAL A 136 -3.01 23.26 8.42
N ARG A 137 -2.24 22.81 9.41
CA ARG A 137 -1.81 23.68 10.52
C ARG A 137 -0.93 24.83 10.05
N LYS A 138 0.00 24.56 9.12
CA LYS A 138 0.87 25.59 8.54
C LYS A 138 0.03 26.61 7.77
N ARG A 139 -0.87 26.14 6.91
CA ARG A 139 -1.82 26.96 6.14
C ARG A 139 -2.65 27.84 7.08
N ASP A 140 -3.20 27.29 8.16
CA ASP A 140 -3.99 28.02 9.15
C ASP A 140 -3.17 29.12 9.83
N HIS A 141 -1.91 28.81 10.19
CA HIS A 141 -0.98 29.79 10.76
C HIS A 141 -0.65 30.91 9.78
N ASP A 142 -0.39 30.61 8.51
CA ASP A 142 -0.07 31.62 7.50
C ASP A 142 -1.29 32.45 7.14
N ALA A 143 -2.48 31.85 7.07
CA ALA A 143 -3.75 32.56 6.90
C ALA A 143 -4.05 33.52 8.07
N SER A 144 -3.61 33.22 9.29
CA SER A 144 -3.81 34.11 10.46
C SER A 144 -2.97 35.39 10.41
N LYS A 145 -1.96 35.46 9.53
CA LYS A 145 -1.05 36.61 9.37
C LYS A 145 -1.43 37.52 8.20
N ILE A 146 -2.52 37.19 7.50
CA ILE A 146 -3.08 37.97 6.38
C ILE A 146 -4.17 38.87 6.92
#